data_AF-A0A1W9WWE2-F1
#
_entry.id   AF-A0A1W9WWE2-F1
#
_cell.length_a   1.000
_cell.length_b   1.000
_cell.length_c   1.000
_cell.angle_alpha   90.00
_cell.angle_beta   90.00
_cell.angle_gamma   90.00
#
_symmetry.space_group_name_H-M   'P 1'
#
loop_
_entity.id
_entity.type
_entity.pdbx_description
1 polymer ?
#
loop_
_entity_poly.entity_id
_entity_poly.type
_entity_poly.pdbx_seq_one_letter_code
_entity_poly.pdbx_strand_id
1 'polypeptide(L)'
;MNQDYKLANLQNREIKLRAQRQEILTSQSEKALDMILDAPSPASLVQSFPDQDLYFLMHNIGVHDFMPILAMATSAQWEYILDVEVWEDDQMDIHMMTQAFNLLFKADPKRLLRWVITEKPEFFEFYLFKNMTIKIREHDEWTPSDFDDYITLDDKFYFRFPHQEDPDGKKDSSEAPDKSQSQDQDQDQDQLLDQPLFEDAAKLIEKMLRTLAEMDLSVFHGLLLETNAVLSAETEEEQFRLKTLRLAEKGFLPTHEAIGIYQPTDLKALRKRPASIRNQQVYDPEIPLPPQFFTQFIEGDNLFVKSLGLLDPDFLLQLQSEIAALINKIVSADKIKIRNKESIENTIKKATAYLSLGLEVILKGDLRIEMARDIISEYFLEDIFRTGSRAGIQLKTKARKWFDKSFMKEKSLPLSFLSEQYLGVIGGLLIDRPMFYDNYQEGELYRHFKSLADINTTDKNLDQIIHLDRVLDQLPLDINSFTHGVLTYKSLFLTLWARNRIGLDTWPECRLAPIDPQRFKPFFADLFSSHTPGKIEKRKGSDLLLWAAKAVECQGDELPEPFQEVMSSLIKEIEEEYGAVDPANLDPRFINHFLLAPGI
;
A
#
# COMPACT_ATOMS: atom_id res chain seq x y z
N MET A 1 -36.90 33.20 -14.81
CA MET A 1 -38.08 32.29 -14.79
C MET A 1 -37.88 31.06 -15.68
N ASN A 2 -37.87 31.14 -17.02
CA ASN A 2 -37.81 29.91 -17.86
C ASN A 2 -36.45 29.16 -17.84
N GLN A 3 -35.34 29.87 -17.54
CA GLN A 3 -34.02 29.25 -17.32
C GLN A 3 -33.91 28.58 -15.93
N ASP A 4 -34.49 29.18 -14.90
CA ASP A 4 -34.48 28.63 -13.53
C ASP A 4 -35.22 27.29 -13.44
N TYR A 5 -36.35 27.14 -14.15
CA TYR A 5 -37.10 25.87 -14.17
C TYR A 5 -36.34 24.75 -14.90
N LYS A 6 -35.61 25.06 -15.97
CA LYS A 6 -34.79 24.07 -16.68
C LYS A 6 -33.64 23.60 -15.80
N LEU A 7 -32.98 24.53 -15.11
CA LEU A 7 -31.87 24.24 -14.22
C LEU A 7 -32.32 23.42 -13.00
N ALA A 8 -33.47 23.75 -12.41
CA ALA A 8 -34.09 22.96 -11.34
C ALA A 8 -34.49 21.55 -11.79
N ASN A 9 -35.00 21.38 -13.01
CA ASN A 9 -35.33 20.05 -13.54
C ASN A 9 -34.08 19.19 -13.81
N LEU A 10 -32.99 19.80 -14.31
CA LEU A 10 -31.71 19.13 -14.47
C LEU A 10 -31.15 18.69 -13.12
N GLN A 11 -31.17 19.57 -12.13
CA GLN A 11 -30.77 19.24 -10.75
C GLN A 11 -31.57 18.07 -10.18
N ASN A 12 -32.91 18.11 -10.29
CA ASN A 12 -33.76 17.03 -9.80
C ASN A 12 -33.51 15.70 -10.52
N ARG A 13 -33.23 15.74 -11.84
CA ARG A 13 -32.87 14.55 -12.62
C ARG A 13 -31.52 14.00 -12.14
N GLU A 14 -30.55 14.87 -11.91
CA GLU A 14 -29.22 14.46 -11.46
C GLU A 14 -29.26 13.84 -10.07
N ILE A 15 -30.00 14.43 -9.13
CA ILE A 15 -30.18 13.88 -7.78
C ILE A 15 -30.78 12.47 -7.85
N LYS A 16 -31.76 12.24 -8.73
CA LYS A 16 -32.34 10.91 -8.96
C LYS A 16 -31.33 9.92 -9.54
N LEU A 17 -30.60 10.34 -10.59
CA LEU A 17 -29.56 9.50 -11.20
C LEU A 17 -28.45 9.18 -10.20
N ARG A 18 -28.09 10.12 -9.33
CA ARG A 18 -27.13 9.91 -8.25
C ARG A 18 -27.63 8.86 -7.25
N ALA A 19 -28.84 9.01 -6.74
CA ALA A 19 -29.41 8.03 -5.81
C ALA A 19 -29.46 6.63 -6.43
N GLN A 20 -29.84 6.53 -7.71
CA GLN A 20 -29.83 5.27 -8.45
C GLN A 20 -28.42 4.68 -8.61
N ARG A 21 -27.42 5.50 -8.97
CA ARG A 21 -26.01 5.06 -9.07
C ARG A 21 -25.49 4.56 -7.72
N GLN A 22 -25.79 5.26 -6.63
CA GLN A 22 -25.40 4.84 -5.29
C GLN A 22 -26.04 3.51 -4.88
N GLU A 23 -27.33 3.30 -5.17
CA GLU A 23 -28.01 2.03 -4.91
C GLU A 23 -27.36 0.86 -5.69
N ILE A 24 -26.97 1.10 -6.94
CA ILE A 24 -26.26 0.12 -7.77
C ILE A 24 -24.89 -0.22 -7.17
N LEU A 25 -24.11 0.79 -6.77
CA LEU A 25 -22.76 0.61 -6.21
C LEU A 25 -22.75 -0.16 -4.88
N THR A 26 -23.81 -0.03 -4.09
CA THR A 26 -23.96 -0.71 -2.78
C THR A 26 -24.58 -2.11 -2.87
N SER A 27 -25.16 -2.46 -4.02
CA SER A 27 -25.84 -3.74 -4.19
C SER A 27 -24.87 -4.89 -4.45
N GLN A 28 -25.33 -6.12 -4.20
CA GLN A 28 -24.60 -7.32 -4.58
C GLN A 28 -24.41 -7.39 -6.10
N SER A 29 -23.32 -8.03 -6.54
CA SER A 29 -22.87 -8.11 -7.93
C SER A 29 -23.97 -8.44 -8.94
N GLU A 30 -24.71 -9.54 -8.73
CA GLU A 30 -25.80 -9.97 -9.63
C GLU A 30 -26.94 -8.93 -9.68
N LYS A 31 -27.37 -8.45 -8.52
CA LYS A 31 -28.43 -7.44 -8.42
C LYS A 31 -28.01 -6.12 -9.08
N ALA A 32 -26.74 -5.73 -8.94
CA ALA A 32 -26.20 -4.52 -9.57
C ALA A 32 -26.26 -4.61 -11.10
N LEU A 33 -25.91 -5.77 -11.67
CA LEU A 33 -26.01 -6.05 -13.10
C LEU A 33 -27.47 -5.96 -13.58
N ASP A 34 -28.39 -6.65 -12.91
CA ASP A 34 -29.81 -6.66 -13.26
C ASP A 34 -30.41 -5.24 -13.22
N MET A 35 -30.11 -4.46 -12.19
CA MET A 35 -30.60 -3.08 -12.07
C MET A 35 -30.11 -2.16 -13.19
N ILE A 36 -28.90 -2.40 -13.73
CA ILE A 36 -28.40 -1.62 -14.88
C ILE A 36 -29.13 -2.04 -16.16
N LEU A 37 -29.28 -3.35 -16.40
CA LEU A 37 -29.88 -3.88 -17.62
C LEU A 37 -31.39 -3.64 -17.70
N ASP A 38 -32.10 -3.69 -16.58
CA ASP A 38 -33.54 -3.45 -16.48
C ASP A 38 -33.92 -1.97 -16.42
N ALA A 39 -32.94 -1.07 -16.38
CA ALA A 39 -33.19 0.37 -16.35
C ALA A 39 -33.95 0.82 -17.62
N PRO A 40 -34.82 1.85 -17.54
CA PRO A 40 -35.55 2.35 -18.70
C PRO A 40 -34.66 2.81 -19.87
N SER A 41 -33.43 3.22 -19.56
CA SER A 41 -32.41 3.64 -20.53
C SER A 41 -31.02 3.17 -20.06
N PRO A 42 -30.66 1.89 -20.28
CA PRO A 42 -29.42 1.32 -19.74
C PRO A 42 -28.18 2.05 -20.23
N ALA A 43 -28.10 2.36 -21.53
CA ALA A 43 -26.96 3.07 -22.09
C ALA A 43 -26.75 4.45 -21.46
N SER A 44 -27.81 5.26 -21.33
CA SER A 44 -27.70 6.58 -20.69
C SER A 44 -27.34 6.49 -19.21
N LEU A 45 -27.75 5.43 -18.52
CA LEU A 45 -27.38 5.19 -17.12
C LEU A 45 -25.88 4.84 -17.02
N VAL A 46 -25.39 3.90 -17.83
CA VAL A 46 -23.97 3.51 -17.89
C VAL A 46 -23.07 4.71 -18.19
N GLN A 47 -23.45 5.52 -19.18
CA GLN A 47 -22.70 6.71 -19.58
C GLN A 47 -22.75 7.85 -18.54
N SER A 48 -23.66 7.77 -17.57
CA SER A 48 -23.73 8.73 -16.45
C SER A 48 -22.83 8.37 -15.27
N PHE A 49 -22.25 7.17 -15.23
CA PHE A 49 -21.31 6.81 -14.17
C PHE A 49 -19.98 7.53 -14.37
N PRO A 50 -19.40 8.10 -13.29
CA PRO A 50 -17.99 8.46 -13.27
C PRO A 50 -17.12 7.26 -13.62
N ASP A 51 -16.03 7.48 -14.35
CA ASP A 51 -15.20 6.37 -14.87
C ASP A 51 -14.65 5.47 -13.75
N GLN A 52 -14.33 6.05 -12.60
CA GLN A 52 -13.89 5.34 -11.39
C GLN A 52 -14.97 4.41 -10.84
N ASP A 53 -16.23 4.88 -10.78
CA ASP A 53 -17.35 4.07 -10.30
C ASP A 53 -17.65 2.93 -11.26
N LEU A 54 -17.59 3.19 -12.57
CA LEU A 54 -17.81 2.16 -13.60
C LEU A 54 -16.71 1.10 -13.57
N TYR A 55 -15.45 1.53 -13.43
CA TYR A 55 -14.31 0.63 -13.29
C TYR A 55 -14.40 -0.23 -12.02
N PHE A 56 -14.82 0.37 -10.89
CA PHE A 56 -15.11 -0.40 -9.68
C PHE A 56 -16.23 -1.43 -9.89
N LEU A 57 -17.32 -1.05 -10.59
CA LEU A 57 -18.41 -1.97 -10.92
C LEU A 57 -17.96 -3.13 -11.80
N MET A 58 -17.07 -2.89 -12.75
CA MET A 58 -16.49 -3.93 -13.60
C MET A 58 -15.83 -5.04 -12.77
N HIS A 59 -15.04 -4.67 -11.76
CA HIS A 59 -14.38 -5.63 -10.88
C HIS A 59 -15.31 -6.22 -9.81
N ASN A 60 -16.31 -5.47 -9.35
CA ASN A 60 -17.29 -5.97 -8.39
C ASN A 60 -18.26 -6.99 -9.01
N ILE A 61 -18.71 -6.75 -10.25
CA ILE A 61 -19.58 -7.68 -10.99
C ILE A 61 -18.78 -8.86 -11.55
N GLY A 62 -17.56 -8.60 -12.00
CA GLY A 62 -16.72 -9.57 -12.69
C GLY A 62 -16.53 -9.18 -14.15
N VAL A 63 -15.28 -9.21 -14.59
CA VAL A 63 -14.84 -8.70 -15.90
C VAL A 63 -15.58 -9.37 -17.07
N HIS A 64 -15.92 -10.67 -16.96
CA HIS A 64 -16.62 -11.40 -18.01
C HIS A 64 -18.11 -11.08 -18.10
N ASP A 65 -18.78 -10.93 -16.96
CA ASP A 65 -20.22 -10.64 -16.90
C ASP A 65 -20.52 -9.17 -17.21
N PHE A 66 -19.50 -8.31 -17.13
CA PHE A 66 -19.60 -6.88 -17.42
C PHE A 66 -19.68 -6.53 -18.93
N MET A 67 -19.51 -7.50 -19.83
CA MET A 67 -19.50 -7.27 -21.29
C MET A 67 -20.70 -6.48 -21.84
N PRO A 68 -21.96 -6.77 -21.44
CA PRO A 68 -23.12 -6.02 -21.93
C PRO A 68 -23.08 -4.55 -21.50
N ILE A 69 -22.55 -4.27 -20.30
CA ILE A 69 -22.38 -2.90 -19.78
C ILE A 69 -21.27 -2.20 -20.55
N LEU A 70 -20.14 -2.87 -20.77
CA LEU A 70 -18.99 -2.32 -21.47
C LEU A 70 -19.31 -1.93 -22.92
N ALA A 71 -20.16 -2.69 -23.61
CA ALA A 71 -20.62 -2.37 -24.96
C ALA A 71 -21.39 -1.02 -25.03
N MET A 72 -22.05 -0.62 -23.94
CA MET A 72 -22.83 0.63 -23.83
C MET A 72 -22.01 1.82 -23.30
N ALA A 73 -20.83 1.57 -22.72
CA ALA A 73 -19.96 2.59 -22.14
C ALA A 73 -19.46 3.59 -23.19
N THR A 74 -19.02 4.78 -22.79
CA THR A 74 -18.43 5.79 -23.69
C THR A 74 -16.98 5.45 -24.07
N SER A 75 -16.45 6.10 -25.11
CA SER A 75 -15.02 5.97 -25.46
C SER A 75 -14.10 6.48 -24.36
N ALA A 76 -14.51 7.50 -23.59
CA ALA A 76 -13.76 8.00 -22.44
C ALA A 76 -13.74 7.00 -21.26
N GLN A 77 -14.82 6.24 -21.08
CA GLN A 77 -14.88 5.15 -20.11
C GLN A 77 -13.97 3.98 -20.52
N TRP A 78 -13.92 3.63 -21.81
CA TRP A 78 -12.95 2.66 -22.34
C TRP A 78 -11.51 3.14 -22.14
N GLU A 79 -11.27 4.44 -22.37
CA GLU A 79 -9.97 5.03 -22.17
C GLU A 79 -9.48 4.89 -20.73
N TYR A 80 -10.35 5.15 -19.76
CA TYR A 80 -9.98 5.02 -18.37
C TYR A 80 -9.59 3.58 -17.99
N ILE A 81 -10.24 2.57 -18.59
CA ILE A 81 -9.87 1.16 -18.37
C ILE A 81 -8.45 0.91 -18.91
N LEU A 82 -8.11 1.42 -20.10
CA LEU A 82 -6.76 1.30 -20.63
C LEU A 82 -5.73 2.01 -19.75
N ASP A 83 -6.03 3.23 -19.31
CA ASP A 83 -5.12 4.03 -18.47
C ASP A 83 -4.79 3.33 -17.14
N VAL A 84 -5.71 2.54 -16.59
CA VAL A 84 -5.53 1.86 -15.29
C VAL A 84 -4.99 0.42 -15.43
N GLU A 85 -5.42 -0.35 -16.43
CA GLU A 85 -5.06 -1.78 -16.54
C GLU A 85 -3.76 -2.04 -17.28
N VAL A 86 -3.44 -1.24 -18.31
CA VAL A 86 -2.36 -1.55 -19.26
C VAL A 86 -0.96 -1.29 -18.68
N TRP A 87 -0.86 -0.47 -17.65
CA TRP A 87 0.42 0.08 -17.23
C TRP A 87 0.98 -0.60 -15.98
N GLU A 88 2.27 -0.87 -16.02
CA GLU A 88 3.08 -1.19 -14.85
C GLU A 88 4.06 -0.04 -14.59
N ASP A 89 3.75 0.77 -13.57
CA ASP A 89 4.42 2.05 -13.33
C ASP A 89 4.45 2.95 -14.59
N ASP A 90 5.60 3.07 -15.23
CA ASP A 90 5.88 3.89 -16.42
C ASP A 90 6.01 3.10 -17.72
N GLN A 91 5.84 1.77 -17.68
CA GLN A 91 5.92 0.90 -18.86
C GLN A 91 4.56 0.28 -19.21
N MET A 92 4.33 0.03 -20.50
CA MET A 92 3.16 -0.71 -20.96
C MET A 92 3.38 -2.21 -20.84
N ASP A 93 2.47 -2.87 -20.13
CA ASP A 93 2.39 -4.32 -20.06
C ASP A 93 1.59 -4.86 -21.26
N ILE A 94 2.30 -5.45 -22.22
CA ILE A 94 1.73 -6.00 -23.47
C ILE A 94 0.69 -7.09 -23.19
N HIS A 95 0.87 -7.86 -22.12
CA HIS A 95 -0.08 -8.89 -21.75
C HIS A 95 -1.38 -8.26 -21.21
N MET A 96 -1.29 -7.24 -20.35
CA MET A 96 -2.47 -6.48 -19.92
C MET A 96 -3.13 -5.73 -21.10
N MET A 97 -2.36 -5.20 -22.06
CA MET A 97 -2.91 -4.65 -23.32
C MET A 97 -3.75 -5.68 -24.07
N THR A 98 -3.22 -6.90 -24.21
CA THR A 98 -3.90 -8.00 -24.91
C THR A 98 -5.21 -8.34 -24.21
N GLN A 99 -5.21 -8.44 -22.88
CA GLN A 99 -6.43 -8.69 -22.11
C GLN A 99 -7.46 -7.57 -22.26
N ALA A 100 -7.03 -6.31 -22.17
CA ALA A 100 -7.91 -5.16 -22.33
C ALA A 100 -8.49 -5.07 -23.74
N PHE A 101 -7.68 -5.26 -24.78
CA PHE A 101 -8.19 -5.31 -26.16
C PHE A 101 -9.12 -6.49 -26.40
N ASN A 102 -8.83 -7.67 -25.84
CA ASN A 102 -9.74 -8.82 -25.94
C ASN A 102 -11.10 -8.51 -25.30
N LEU A 103 -11.09 -7.84 -24.15
CA LEU A 103 -12.30 -7.39 -23.46
C LEU A 103 -13.13 -6.45 -24.33
N LEU A 104 -12.50 -5.39 -24.84
CA LEU A 104 -13.18 -4.38 -25.67
C LEU A 104 -13.62 -4.94 -27.02
N PHE A 105 -12.84 -5.85 -27.61
CA PHE A 105 -13.16 -6.48 -28.89
C PHE A 105 -14.35 -7.43 -28.75
N LYS A 106 -14.46 -8.17 -27.64
CA LYS A 106 -15.65 -8.99 -27.34
C LYS A 106 -16.90 -8.14 -27.09
N ALA A 107 -16.75 -6.94 -26.52
CA ALA A 107 -17.86 -6.03 -26.28
C ALA A 107 -18.42 -5.43 -27.58
N ASP A 108 -17.56 -4.87 -28.45
CA ASP A 108 -17.94 -4.40 -29.79
C ASP A 108 -16.72 -4.31 -30.73
N PRO A 109 -16.52 -5.29 -31.63
CA PRO A 109 -15.36 -5.35 -32.52
C PRO A 109 -15.21 -4.14 -33.43
N LYS A 110 -16.31 -3.72 -34.08
CA LYS A 110 -16.28 -2.67 -35.12
C LYS A 110 -16.09 -1.31 -34.48
N ARG A 111 -16.70 -1.09 -33.32
CA ARG A 111 -16.52 0.14 -32.55
C ARG A 111 -15.10 0.28 -32.02
N LEU A 112 -14.52 -0.80 -31.49
CA LEU A 112 -13.12 -0.79 -31.03
C LEU A 112 -12.17 -0.40 -32.16
N LEU A 113 -12.26 -1.08 -33.30
CA LEU A 113 -11.37 -0.79 -34.42
C LEU A 113 -11.54 0.65 -34.92
N ARG A 114 -12.78 1.14 -35.05
CA ARG A 114 -13.02 2.53 -35.41
C ARG A 114 -12.37 3.48 -34.42
N TRP A 115 -12.63 3.31 -33.13
CA TRP A 115 -12.14 4.18 -32.07
C TRP A 115 -10.62 4.22 -32.02
N VAL A 116 -9.99 3.05 -32.01
CA VAL A 116 -8.54 2.90 -31.88
C VAL A 116 -7.82 3.51 -33.09
N ILE A 117 -8.35 3.33 -34.30
CA ILE A 117 -7.71 3.90 -35.50
C ILE A 117 -7.90 5.42 -35.58
N THR A 118 -9.07 5.94 -35.18
CA THR A 118 -9.34 7.38 -35.31
C THR A 118 -8.80 8.21 -34.16
N GLU A 119 -8.79 7.68 -32.94
CA GLU A 119 -8.42 8.41 -31.74
C GLU A 119 -7.10 7.94 -31.12
N LYS A 120 -6.66 6.70 -31.39
CA LYS A 120 -5.49 6.06 -30.75
C LYS A 120 -4.55 5.30 -31.69
N PRO A 121 -4.21 5.82 -32.88
CA PRO A 121 -3.43 5.08 -33.86
C PRO A 121 -2.10 4.59 -33.26
N GLU A 122 -1.32 5.49 -32.66
CA GLU A 122 -0.01 5.20 -32.07
C GLU A 122 -0.04 4.11 -30.97
N PHE A 123 -1.08 4.12 -30.12
CA PHE A 123 -1.23 3.13 -29.05
C PHE A 123 -1.44 1.71 -29.60
N PHE A 124 -2.16 1.61 -30.72
CA PHE A 124 -2.42 0.33 -31.38
C PHE A 124 -1.29 -0.12 -32.28
N GLU A 125 -0.69 0.82 -33.02
CA GLU A 125 0.53 0.58 -33.78
C GLU A 125 1.64 0.06 -32.86
N PHE A 126 1.82 0.65 -31.66
CA PHE A 126 2.73 0.11 -30.65
C PHE A 126 2.39 -1.33 -30.26
N TYR A 127 1.11 -1.62 -29.97
CA TYR A 127 0.67 -2.97 -29.62
C TYR A 127 0.93 -3.99 -30.75
N LEU A 128 0.67 -3.61 -32.00
CA LEU A 128 0.94 -4.47 -33.15
C LEU A 128 2.46 -4.65 -33.34
N PHE A 129 3.23 -3.56 -33.31
CA PHE A 129 4.69 -3.58 -33.45
C PHE A 129 5.37 -4.51 -32.44
N LYS A 130 4.89 -4.54 -31.19
CA LYS A 130 5.43 -5.44 -30.17
C LYS A 130 5.06 -6.91 -30.37
N ASN A 131 3.96 -7.20 -31.07
CA ASN A 131 3.41 -8.56 -31.18
C ASN A 131 3.54 -9.19 -32.57
N MET A 132 3.88 -8.44 -33.62
CA MET A 132 4.03 -8.98 -34.97
C MET A 132 5.23 -8.38 -35.71
N THR A 133 5.68 -9.09 -36.73
CA THR A 133 6.61 -8.56 -37.73
C THR A 133 5.92 -8.46 -39.07
N ILE A 134 6.05 -7.32 -39.73
CA ILE A 134 5.39 -7.01 -41.01
C ILE A 134 6.45 -6.96 -42.10
N LYS A 135 6.20 -7.66 -43.21
CA LYS A 135 6.95 -7.55 -44.46
C LYS A 135 6.01 -7.08 -45.58
N ILE A 136 6.49 -6.11 -46.35
CA ILE A 136 5.75 -5.54 -47.47
C ILE A 136 6.37 -6.08 -48.75
N ARG A 137 5.57 -6.66 -49.62
CA ARG A 137 6.03 -7.17 -50.90
C ARG A 137 6.07 -6.06 -51.95
N GLU A 138 7.26 -5.76 -52.46
CA GLU A 138 7.42 -4.86 -53.60
C GLU A 138 7.01 -5.56 -54.91
N HIS A 139 6.51 -4.80 -55.90
CA HIS A 139 5.78 -5.32 -57.08
C HIS A 139 6.54 -6.34 -57.95
N ASP A 140 7.85 -6.50 -57.78
CA ASP A 140 8.69 -7.40 -58.58
C ASP A 140 9.39 -8.50 -57.76
N GLU A 141 9.11 -8.59 -56.45
CA GLU A 141 9.69 -9.62 -55.59
C GLU A 141 8.88 -10.93 -55.64
N TRP A 142 9.60 -12.03 -55.89
CA TRP A 142 9.08 -13.39 -55.71
C TRP A 142 8.91 -13.64 -54.23
N THR A 143 7.81 -14.25 -53.79
CA THR A 143 7.69 -14.75 -52.41
C THR A 143 8.86 -15.69 -52.13
N PRO A 144 9.85 -15.31 -51.31
CA PRO A 144 10.91 -16.23 -50.91
C PRO A 144 10.30 -17.50 -50.30
N SER A 145 10.99 -18.63 -50.43
CA SER A 145 10.58 -19.89 -49.77
C SER A 145 10.47 -19.75 -48.24
N ASP A 146 11.01 -18.66 -47.68
CA ASP A 146 11.00 -18.32 -46.25
C ASP A 146 9.69 -17.65 -45.78
N PHE A 147 8.66 -17.54 -46.64
CA PHE A 147 7.35 -16.95 -46.30
C PHE A 147 6.28 -17.96 -45.90
N ASP A 148 6.63 -19.24 -45.78
CA ASP A 148 5.66 -20.30 -45.45
C ASP A 148 4.95 -20.08 -44.10
N ASP A 149 5.59 -19.36 -43.17
CA ASP A 149 5.04 -19.03 -41.84
C ASP A 149 4.35 -17.65 -41.78
N TYR A 150 4.23 -16.94 -42.90
CA TYR A 150 3.60 -15.62 -42.95
C TYR A 150 2.12 -15.70 -43.34
N ILE A 151 1.28 -14.94 -42.63
CA ILE A 151 -0.15 -14.79 -42.91
C ILE A 151 -0.33 -13.56 -43.82
N THR A 152 -1.17 -13.68 -44.85
CA THR A 152 -1.58 -12.55 -45.70
C THR A 152 -3.10 -12.57 -45.94
N LEU A 153 -3.67 -11.38 -46.11
CA LEU A 153 -5.08 -11.16 -46.45
C LEU A 153 -5.28 -10.67 -47.89
N ASP A 154 -4.25 -10.08 -48.49
CA ASP A 154 -4.34 -9.33 -49.75
C ASP A 154 -3.15 -9.52 -50.71
N ASP A 155 -2.22 -10.43 -50.37
CA ASP A 155 -1.00 -10.75 -51.13
C ASP A 155 -0.02 -9.57 -51.27
N LYS A 156 -0.19 -8.51 -50.47
CA LYS A 156 0.73 -7.35 -50.42
C LYS A 156 1.42 -7.22 -49.07
N PHE A 157 0.64 -7.33 -48.00
CA PHE A 157 1.17 -7.30 -46.64
C PHE A 157 1.22 -8.72 -46.08
N TYR A 158 2.39 -9.08 -45.58
CA TYR A 158 2.65 -10.36 -44.94
C TYR A 158 3.05 -10.08 -43.51
N PHE A 159 2.42 -10.75 -42.55
CA PHE A 159 2.77 -10.62 -41.14
C PHE A 159 2.92 -11.99 -40.48
N ARG A 160 3.84 -12.08 -39.52
CA ARG A 160 4.02 -13.25 -38.66
C ARG A 160 4.11 -12.85 -37.20
N PHE A 161 3.73 -13.77 -36.33
CA PHE A 161 3.85 -13.61 -34.88
C PHE A 161 5.16 -14.25 -34.39
N PRO A 162 5.92 -13.66 -33.44
CA PRO A 162 7.26 -14.12 -33.02
C PRO A 162 7.39 -15.53 -32.40
N HIS A 163 6.40 -16.42 -32.54
CA HIS A 163 6.45 -17.77 -31.99
C HIS A 163 5.68 -18.83 -32.79
N GLN A 164 5.55 -18.64 -34.11
CA GLN A 164 5.40 -19.78 -35.01
C GLN A 164 6.81 -20.28 -35.31
N GLU A 165 7.09 -21.52 -34.89
CA GLU A 165 8.40 -22.19 -34.93
C GLU A 165 9.25 -21.77 -36.13
N ASP A 166 10.43 -21.17 -35.92
CA ASP A 166 11.51 -21.23 -36.91
C ASP A 166 12.08 -22.66 -36.85
N PRO A 167 11.85 -23.55 -37.85
CA PRO A 167 12.54 -24.83 -37.91
C PRO A 167 14.05 -24.68 -38.20
N ASP A 168 14.51 -23.51 -38.64
CA ASP A 168 15.92 -23.22 -38.90
C ASP A 168 16.36 -21.95 -38.15
N GLY A 169 17.02 -22.14 -37.01
CA GLY A 169 17.54 -21.08 -36.14
C GLY A 169 18.60 -20.17 -36.79
N LYS A 170 18.17 -19.26 -37.67
CA LYS A 170 18.96 -18.10 -38.08
C LYS A 170 18.41 -16.86 -37.39
N LYS A 171 19.12 -16.47 -36.33
CA LYS A 171 19.07 -15.11 -35.78
C LYS A 171 19.37 -14.13 -36.92
N ASP A 172 18.35 -13.43 -37.40
CA ASP A 172 18.58 -12.22 -38.19
C ASP A 172 19.25 -11.20 -37.26
N SER A 173 20.53 -11.03 -37.49
CA SER A 173 21.39 -10.08 -36.82
C SER A 173 21.15 -8.68 -37.38
N SER A 174 20.11 -8.02 -36.92
CA SER A 174 20.05 -6.57 -36.92
C SER A 174 19.12 -6.12 -35.80
N GLU A 175 19.73 -5.58 -34.74
CA GLU A 175 19.11 -4.81 -33.66
C GLU A 175 18.43 -5.62 -32.55
N ALA A 176 19.25 -6.30 -31.74
CA ALA A 176 18.91 -6.57 -30.34
C ALA A 176 19.66 -5.56 -29.44
N PRO A 177 19.00 -4.97 -28.43
CA PRO A 177 19.66 -4.08 -27.48
C PRO A 177 20.60 -4.86 -26.56
N ASP A 178 21.79 -4.30 -26.38
CA ASP A 178 22.92 -4.80 -25.61
C ASP A 178 22.50 -5.10 -24.15
N LYS A 179 22.19 -6.37 -23.83
CA LYS A 179 22.15 -6.86 -22.45
C LYS A 179 23.45 -7.59 -22.17
N SER A 180 24.40 -6.85 -21.63
CA SER A 180 25.66 -7.35 -21.10
C SER A 180 25.42 -8.38 -19.98
N GLN A 181 25.76 -9.63 -20.32
CA GLN A 181 26.14 -10.79 -19.52
C GLN A 181 26.13 -10.66 -17.98
N SER A 182 25.19 -11.36 -17.37
CA SER A 182 25.40 -12.10 -16.12
C SER A 182 24.90 -13.53 -16.34
N GLN A 183 25.80 -14.50 -16.18
CA GLN A 183 25.52 -15.92 -16.27
C GLN A 183 24.75 -16.35 -15.02
N ASP A 184 23.47 -16.70 -15.16
CA ASP A 184 22.74 -17.52 -14.19
C ASP A 184 21.80 -18.47 -14.95
N GLN A 185 21.82 -19.75 -14.54
CA GLN A 185 21.23 -20.90 -15.22
C GLN A 185 19.75 -21.12 -14.87
N ASP A 186 18.90 -20.10 -15.05
CA ASP A 186 17.46 -20.18 -14.71
C ASP A 186 16.50 -19.86 -15.89
N GLN A 187 16.98 -19.90 -17.15
CA GLN A 187 16.16 -19.45 -18.31
C GLN A 187 15.18 -20.49 -18.90
N ASP A 188 15.14 -21.74 -18.42
CA ASP A 188 14.31 -22.78 -19.02
C ASP A 188 12.89 -22.89 -18.42
N GLN A 189 12.57 -22.20 -17.32
CA GLN A 189 11.24 -22.23 -16.70
C GLN A 189 10.31 -21.08 -17.14
N ASP A 190 10.85 -19.92 -17.50
CA ASP A 190 10.03 -18.76 -17.89
C ASP A 190 9.42 -18.92 -19.30
N GLN A 191 10.11 -19.60 -20.23
CA GLN A 191 9.60 -19.78 -21.61
C GLN A 191 8.33 -20.65 -21.71
N LEU A 192 8.08 -21.53 -20.75
CA LEU A 192 6.89 -22.41 -20.75
C LEU A 192 5.63 -21.71 -20.22
N LEU A 193 5.77 -20.63 -19.45
CA LEU A 193 4.64 -19.88 -18.89
C LEU A 193 4.06 -18.87 -19.88
N ASP A 194 4.85 -18.40 -20.84
CA ASP A 194 4.43 -17.39 -21.82
C ASP A 194 3.74 -17.96 -23.07
N GLN A 195 3.90 -19.26 -23.37
CA GLN A 195 3.33 -19.92 -24.56
C GLN A 195 1.80 -19.74 -24.74
N PRO A 196 0.94 -19.99 -23.73
CA PRO A 196 -0.51 -19.81 -23.91
C PRO A 196 -0.89 -18.33 -24.13
N LEU A 197 -0.08 -17.39 -23.64
CA LEU A 197 -0.36 -15.96 -23.71
C LEU A 197 -0.09 -15.38 -25.10
N PHE A 198 1.02 -15.80 -25.73
CA PHE A 198 1.35 -15.40 -27.09
C PHE A 198 0.34 -15.92 -28.12
N GLU A 199 -0.15 -17.14 -27.95
CA GLU A 199 -1.19 -17.70 -28.81
C GLU A 199 -2.49 -16.88 -28.77
N ASP A 200 -2.87 -16.40 -27.59
CA ASP A 200 -4.09 -15.60 -27.42
C ASP A 200 -3.95 -14.22 -28.06
N ALA A 201 -2.78 -13.58 -27.94
CA ALA A 201 -2.48 -12.32 -28.63
C ALA A 201 -2.53 -12.47 -30.15
N ALA A 202 -1.87 -13.49 -30.71
CA ALA A 202 -1.86 -13.75 -32.15
C ALA A 202 -3.27 -13.97 -32.72
N LYS A 203 -4.06 -14.83 -32.06
CA LYS A 203 -5.47 -15.12 -32.45
C LYS A 203 -6.34 -13.86 -32.38
N LEU A 204 -6.15 -13.01 -31.37
CA LEU A 204 -6.89 -11.76 -31.25
C LEU A 204 -6.51 -10.78 -32.36
N ILE A 205 -5.22 -10.55 -32.57
CA ILE A 205 -4.70 -9.62 -33.57
C ILE A 205 -5.13 -10.04 -34.97
N GLU A 206 -5.05 -11.33 -35.31
CA GLU A 206 -5.52 -11.85 -36.59
C GLU A 206 -7.01 -11.54 -36.80
N LYS A 207 -7.85 -11.76 -35.79
CA LYS A 207 -9.29 -11.42 -35.85
C LYS A 207 -9.52 -9.92 -36.02
N MET A 208 -8.75 -9.09 -35.32
CA MET A 208 -8.82 -7.63 -35.42
C MET A 208 -8.46 -7.16 -36.83
N LEU A 209 -7.34 -7.64 -37.39
CA LEU A 209 -6.89 -7.30 -38.74
C LEU A 209 -7.87 -7.78 -39.81
N ARG A 210 -8.39 -9.01 -39.71
CA ARG A 210 -9.44 -9.51 -40.63
C ARG A 210 -10.69 -8.64 -40.59
N THR A 211 -11.17 -8.32 -39.38
CA THR A 211 -12.35 -7.46 -39.20
C THR A 211 -12.10 -6.06 -39.76
N LEU A 212 -10.89 -5.51 -39.59
CA LEU A 212 -10.52 -4.22 -40.15
C LEU A 212 -10.47 -4.23 -41.68
N ALA A 213 -9.86 -5.26 -42.27
CA ALA A 213 -9.80 -5.42 -43.73
C ALA A 213 -11.20 -5.58 -44.36
N GLU A 214 -12.13 -6.24 -43.66
CA GLU A 214 -13.54 -6.31 -44.06
C GLU A 214 -14.27 -4.96 -43.96
N MET A 215 -13.83 -4.08 -43.04
CA MET A 215 -14.40 -2.74 -42.89
C MET A 215 -13.88 -1.75 -43.93
N ASP A 216 -12.55 -1.64 -44.07
CA ASP A 216 -11.88 -0.81 -45.07
C ASP A 216 -10.44 -1.28 -45.30
N LEU A 217 -10.18 -1.80 -46.50
CA LEU A 217 -8.86 -2.30 -46.89
C LEU A 217 -7.80 -1.20 -46.93
N SER A 218 -8.17 0.04 -47.26
CA SER A 218 -7.21 1.16 -47.37
C SER A 218 -6.70 1.57 -46.00
N VAL A 219 -7.59 1.56 -45.00
CA VAL A 219 -7.25 1.84 -43.60
C VAL A 219 -6.35 0.73 -43.04
N PHE A 220 -6.66 -0.53 -43.38
CA PHE A 220 -5.78 -1.66 -43.05
C PHE A 220 -4.36 -1.48 -43.62
N HIS A 221 -4.23 -1.07 -44.88
CA HIS A 221 -2.92 -0.78 -45.50
C HIS A 221 -2.17 0.34 -44.77
N GLY A 222 -2.86 1.43 -44.46
CA GLY A 222 -2.28 2.54 -43.72
C GLY A 222 -1.74 2.10 -42.36
N LEU A 223 -2.55 1.37 -41.58
CA LEU A 223 -2.16 0.87 -40.27
C LEU A 223 -0.90 0.00 -40.31
N LEU A 224 -0.80 -0.93 -41.26
CA LEU A 224 0.38 -1.80 -41.35
C LEU A 224 1.64 -1.07 -41.80
N LEU A 225 1.50 -0.02 -42.64
CA LEU A 225 2.62 0.84 -43.02
C LEU A 225 3.14 1.63 -41.80
N GLU A 226 2.26 2.27 -41.05
CA GLU A 226 2.64 3.08 -39.87
C GLU A 226 3.20 2.20 -38.75
N THR A 227 2.64 1.00 -38.54
CA THR A 227 3.13 0.04 -37.53
C THR A 227 4.62 -0.30 -37.73
N ASN A 228 5.10 -0.39 -38.97
CA ASN A 228 6.52 -0.67 -39.25
C ASN A 228 7.46 0.53 -38.96
N ALA A 229 6.89 1.74 -38.88
CA ALA A 229 7.63 2.97 -38.63
C ALA A 229 7.62 3.40 -37.14
N VAL A 230 7.01 2.60 -36.25
CA VAL A 230 6.87 2.94 -34.84
C VAL A 230 8.22 3.01 -34.13
N LEU A 231 8.49 4.15 -33.49
CA LEU A 231 9.62 4.32 -32.58
C LEU A 231 9.17 3.98 -31.16
N SER A 232 9.34 2.72 -30.75
CA SER A 232 8.67 2.20 -29.55
C SER A 232 8.94 3.00 -28.27
N ALA A 233 10.15 3.51 -28.08
CA ALA A 233 10.50 4.28 -26.88
C ALA A 233 9.80 5.66 -26.86
N GLU A 234 9.77 6.35 -28.00
CA GLU A 234 9.12 7.67 -28.12
C GLU A 234 7.60 7.54 -27.95
N THR A 235 7.01 6.52 -28.60
CA THR A 235 5.58 6.24 -28.48
C THR A 235 5.20 5.90 -27.05
N GLU A 236 5.95 5.04 -26.36
CA GLU A 236 5.67 4.66 -24.97
C GLU A 236 5.73 5.87 -24.02
N GLU A 237 6.75 6.72 -24.15
CA GLU A 237 6.90 7.94 -23.34
C GLU A 237 5.74 8.92 -23.56
N GLU A 238 5.34 9.15 -24.81
CA GLU A 238 4.23 10.06 -25.12
C GLU A 238 2.89 9.52 -24.60
N GLN A 239 2.65 8.22 -24.77
CA GLN A 239 1.44 7.59 -24.23
C GLN A 239 1.43 7.63 -22.70
N PHE A 240 2.58 7.48 -22.04
CA PHE A 240 2.71 7.62 -20.58
C PHE A 240 2.38 9.05 -20.12
N ARG A 241 2.88 10.06 -20.86
CA ARG A 241 2.59 11.47 -20.61
C ARG A 241 1.09 11.77 -20.72
N LEU A 242 0.45 11.29 -21.78
CA LEU A 242 -0.99 11.48 -22.02
C LEU A 242 -1.84 10.79 -20.94
N LYS A 243 -1.54 9.54 -20.60
CA LYS A 243 -2.17 8.79 -19.50
C LYS A 243 -2.04 9.56 -18.19
N THR A 244 -0.85 10.03 -17.87
CA THR A 244 -0.59 10.79 -16.63
C THR A 244 -1.43 12.07 -16.55
N LEU A 245 -1.60 12.79 -17.67
CA LEU A 245 -2.44 13.98 -17.72
C LEU A 245 -3.92 13.64 -17.48
N ARG A 246 -4.46 12.63 -18.17
CA ARG A 246 -5.85 12.18 -18.00
C ARG A 246 -6.15 11.70 -16.58
N LEU A 247 -5.22 10.97 -15.97
CA LEU A 247 -5.34 10.49 -14.60
C LEU A 247 -5.25 11.64 -13.58
N ALA A 248 -4.37 12.63 -13.82
CA ALA A 248 -4.24 13.80 -12.97
C ALA A 248 -5.52 14.66 -12.95
N GLU A 249 -6.21 14.81 -14.09
CA GLU A 249 -7.52 15.48 -14.17
C GLU A 249 -8.58 14.81 -13.27
N LYS A 250 -8.43 13.50 -13.02
CA LYS A 250 -9.32 12.71 -12.15
C LYS A 250 -8.84 12.64 -10.68
N GLY A 251 -7.77 13.36 -10.34
CA GLY A 251 -7.19 13.42 -9.00
C GLY A 251 -6.08 12.39 -8.73
N PHE A 252 -5.69 11.57 -9.71
CA PHE A 252 -4.54 10.66 -9.61
C PHE A 252 -3.27 11.39 -10.06
N LEU A 253 -2.71 12.18 -9.16
CA LEU A 253 -1.48 12.92 -9.43
C LEU A 253 -0.27 11.97 -9.59
N PRO A 254 0.76 12.37 -10.35
CA PRO A 254 2.00 11.61 -10.43
C PRO A 254 2.55 11.27 -9.04
N THR A 255 3.08 10.06 -8.86
CA THR A 255 3.48 9.55 -7.54
C THR A 255 4.41 10.50 -6.79
N HIS A 256 5.36 11.14 -7.48
CA HIS A 256 6.30 12.08 -6.87
C HIS A 256 5.62 13.33 -6.30
N GLU A 257 4.53 13.79 -6.91
CA GLU A 257 3.71 14.89 -6.42
C GLU A 257 2.75 14.41 -5.31
N ALA A 258 2.14 13.24 -5.51
CA ALA A 258 1.19 12.66 -4.57
C ALA A 258 1.81 12.35 -3.20
N ILE A 259 3.09 11.93 -3.15
CA ILE A 259 3.86 11.73 -1.91
C ILE A 259 3.87 13.00 -1.03
N GLY A 260 3.68 14.19 -1.63
CA GLY A 260 3.51 15.45 -0.93
C GLY A 260 2.42 15.44 0.16
N ILE A 261 1.43 14.54 0.05
CA ILE A 261 0.38 14.36 1.07
C ILE A 261 0.90 13.89 2.43
N TYR A 262 2.07 13.24 2.46
CA TYR A 262 2.73 12.79 3.69
C TYR A 262 3.78 13.79 4.19
N GLN A 263 3.97 14.93 3.51
CA GLN A 263 4.95 15.91 3.97
C GLN A 263 4.45 16.64 5.23
N PRO A 264 5.24 16.66 6.31
CA PRO A 264 4.87 17.36 7.54
C PRO A 264 4.57 18.84 7.28
N THR A 265 3.36 19.28 7.63
CA THR A 265 2.94 20.69 7.53
C THR A 265 2.72 21.27 8.92
N ASP A 266 3.08 22.54 9.14
CA ASP A 266 2.84 23.24 10.40
C ASP A 266 1.37 23.63 10.58
N LEU A 267 0.87 23.49 11.82
CA LEU A 267 -0.52 23.81 12.18
C LEU A 267 -0.91 25.26 11.87
N LYS A 268 0.07 26.17 11.82
CA LYS A 268 -0.14 27.59 11.48
C LYS A 268 -0.27 27.84 9.97
N ALA A 269 0.16 26.88 9.15
CA ALA A 269 0.17 26.96 7.69
C ALA A 269 -1.01 26.23 7.04
N LEU A 270 -1.96 25.71 7.84
CA LEU A 270 -3.15 25.03 7.33
C LEU A 270 -4.00 25.98 6.49
N ARG A 271 -4.38 25.55 5.28
CA ARG A 271 -5.16 26.39 4.36
C ARG A 271 -6.62 26.39 4.81
N LYS A 272 -7.16 27.60 4.97
CA LYS A 272 -8.57 27.79 5.30
C LYS A 272 -9.42 27.78 4.04
N ARG A 273 -10.62 27.21 4.15
CA ARG A 273 -11.64 27.25 3.10
C ARG A 273 -12.13 28.69 2.93
N PRO A 274 -12.27 29.19 1.69
CA PRO A 274 -12.94 30.46 1.47
C PRO A 274 -14.42 30.39 1.86
N ALA A 275 -14.92 31.44 2.53
CA ALA A 275 -16.31 31.51 2.99
C ALA A 275 -17.35 31.38 1.85
N SER A 276 -16.95 31.65 0.61
CA SER A 276 -17.78 31.53 -0.60
C SER A 276 -18.23 30.09 -0.91
N ILE A 277 -17.50 29.07 -0.48
CA ILE A 277 -17.81 27.67 -0.79
C ILE A 277 -19.14 27.24 -0.16
N ARG A 278 -19.51 27.83 0.99
CA ARG A 278 -20.79 27.55 1.68
C ARG A 278 -22.03 27.98 0.88
N ASN A 279 -21.87 28.88 -0.09
CA ASN A 279 -22.99 29.51 -0.82
C ASN A 279 -22.99 29.17 -2.32
N GLN A 280 -22.09 28.30 -2.81
CA GLN A 280 -22.09 27.90 -4.22
C GLN A 280 -23.23 26.92 -4.50
N GLN A 281 -23.86 27.06 -5.68
CA GLN A 281 -24.84 26.10 -6.15
C GLN A 281 -24.18 24.72 -6.25
N VAL A 282 -24.83 23.74 -5.63
CA VAL A 282 -24.36 22.35 -5.41
C VAL A 282 -24.17 21.57 -6.72
N TYR A 283 -24.82 22.03 -7.79
CA TYR A 283 -24.78 21.38 -9.09
C TYR A 283 -24.48 22.40 -10.18
N ASP A 284 -23.32 22.21 -10.80
CA ASP A 284 -22.97 22.82 -12.06
C ASP A 284 -23.10 21.74 -13.15
N PRO A 285 -24.00 21.90 -14.15
CA PRO A 285 -24.15 20.92 -15.22
C PRO A 285 -22.89 20.73 -16.07
N GLU A 286 -21.91 21.64 -16.00
CA GLU A 286 -20.63 21.51 -16.70
C GLU A 286 -19.58 20.72 -15.90
N ILE A 287 -19.81 20.49 -14.60
CA ILE A 287 -18.87 19.77 -13.73
C ILE A 287 -19.43 18.36 -13.44
N PRO A 288 -18.69 17.30 -13.80
CA PRO A 288 -19.11 15.94 -13.46
C PRO A 288 -19.16 15.77 -11.94
N LEU A 289 -20.17 15.06 -11.46
CA LEU A 289 -20.28 14.73 -10.05
C LEU A 289 -19.13 13.81 -9.60
N PRO A 290 -18.71 13.92 -8.33
CA PRO A 290 -17.66 13.07 -7.82
C PRO A 290 -18.08 11.59 -7.83
N PRO A 291 -17.10 10.68 -7.91
CA PRO A 291 -17.35 9.26 -7.76
C PRO A 291 -17.99 8.96 -6.40
N GLN A 292 -18.70 7.84 -6.30
CA GLN A 292 -19.47 7.45 -5.13
C GLN A 292 -19.04 6.10 -4.54
N PHE A 293 -18.18 5.34 -5.22
CA PHE A 293 -17.73 4.01 -4.80
C PHE A 293 -17.19 3.98 -3.35
N PHE A 294 -16.59 5.07 -2.88
CA PHE A 294 -16.01 5.15 -1.53
C PHE A 294 -17.06 5.32 -0.42
N THR A 295 -18.25 5.84 -0.74
CA THR A 295 -19.26 6.24 0.26
C THR A 295 -19.69 5.06 1.14
N GLN A 296 -19.78 3.87 0.56
CA GLN A 296 -20.17 2.65 1.27
C GLN A 296 -19.13 2.15 2.29
N PHE A 297 -17.89 2.64 2.23
CA PHE A 297 -16.81 2.20 3.12
C PHE A 297 -16.49 3.23 4.20
N ILE A 298 -17.15 4.39 4.19
CA ILE A 298 -17.05 5.37 5.27
C ILE A 298 -17.99 4.90 6.40
N GLU A 299 -17.62 3.80 7.02
CA GLU A 299 -18.33 3.20 8.16
C GLU A 299 -17.38 3.13 9.36
N GLY A 300 -17.89 3.44 10.55
CA GLY A 300 -17.14 3.31 11.79
C GLY A 300 -17.42 4.39 12.83
N ASP A 301 -16.88 4.18 14.03
CA ASP A 301 -17.12 5.00 15.22
C ASP A 301 -16.13 6.17 15.41
N ASN A 302 -15.35 6.47 14.37
CA ASN A 302 -14.29 7.48 14.40
C ASN A 302 -14.85 8.90 14.52
N LEU A 303 -14.07 9.82 15.12
CA LEU A 303 -14.46 11.21 15.33
C LEU A 303 -14.86 11.90 14.01
N PHE A 304 -14.11 11.60 12.93
CA PHE A 304 -14.42 12.07 11.59
C PHE A 304 -15.82 11.63 11.12
N VAL A 305 -16.11 10.33 11.14
CA VAL A 305 -17.40 9.78 10.67
C VAL A 305 -18.56 10.34 11.50
N LYS A 306 -18.41 10.42 12.83
CA LYS A 306 -19.42 11.02 13.73
C LYS A 306 -19.67 12.49 13.42
N SER A 307 -18.64 13.24 13.08
CA SER A 307 -18.77 14.66 12.72
C SER A 307 -19.47 14.88 11.37
N LEU A 308 -19.37 13.94 10.43
CA LEU A 308 -20.10 13.99 9.16
C LEU A 308 -21.62 14.00 9.35
N GLY A 309 -22.13 13.30 10.37
CA GLY A 309 -23.56 13.25 10.69
C GLY A 309 -24.16 14.59 11.16
N LEU A 310 -23.33 15.57 11.53
CA LEU A 310 -23.77 16.91 11.97
C LEU A 310 -23.61 17.98 10.87
N LEU A 311 -23.16 17.60 9.68
CA LEU A 311 -22.94 18.52 8.56
C LEU A 311 -24.21 18.70 7.71
N ASP A 312 -24.31 19.86 7.07
CA ASP A 312 -25.38 20.14 6.11
C ASP A 312 -25.26 19.22 4.89
N PRO A 313 -26.38 18.66 4.37
CA PRO A 313 -26.37 17.76 3.21
C PRO A 313 -25.70 18.34 1.95
N ASP A 314 -25.86 19.65 1.72
CA ASP A 314 -25.26 20.35 0.58
C ASP A 314 -23.74 20.42 0.69
N PHE A 315 -23.22 20.64 1.90
CA PHE A 315 -21.80 20.64 2.16
C PHE A 315 -21.20 19.23 2.09
N LEU A 316 -21.95 18.19 2.46
CA LEU A 316 -21.51 16.81 2.32
C LEU A 316 -21.20 16.44 0.86
N LEU A 317 -21.93 16.97 -0.12
CA LEU A 317 -21.60 16.70 -1.54
C LEU A 317 -20.26 17.33 -1.94
N GLN A 318 -19.99 18.56 -1.50
CA GLN A 318 -18.69 19.20 -1.74
C GLN A 318 -17.56 18.44 -1.02
N LEU A 319 -17.84 17.95 0.19
CA LEU A 319 -16.88 17.16 0.94
C LEU A 319 -16.59 15.81 0.27
N GLN A 320 -17.58 15.21 -0.41
CA GLN A 320 -17.37 13.97 -1.16
C GLN A 320 -16.37 14.12 -2.31
N SER A 321 -16.39 15.24 -3.06
CA SER A 321 -15.38 15.46 -4.09
C SER A 321 -13.98 15.63 -3.50
N GLU A 322 -13.88 16.27 -2.34
CA GLU A 322 -12.64 16.42 -1.61
C GLU A 322 -12.13 15.08 -1.04
N ILE A 323 -13.03 14.24 -0.51
CA ILE A 323 -12.71 12.87 -0.07
C ILE A 323 -12.25 12.03 -1.26
N ALA A 324 -12.92 12.10 -2.39
CA ALA A 324 -12.53 11.41 -3.62
C ALA A 324 -11.11 11.81 -4.06
N ALA A 325 -10.85 13.12 -4.13
CA ALA A 325 -9.53 13.64 -4.49
C ALA A 325 -8.44 13.22 -3.49
N LEU A 326 -8.77 13.20 -2.18
CA LEU A 326 -7.86 12.74 -1.14
C LEU A 326 -7.53 11.25 -1.31
N ILE A 327 -8.54 10.41 -1.52
CA ILE A 327 -8.37 8.97 -1.74
C ILE A 327 -7.52 8.73 -2.99
N ASN A 328 -7.84 9.37 -4.11
CA ASN A 328 -7.09 9.21 -5.36
C ASN A 328 -5.62 9.63 -5.23
N LYS A 329 -5.36 10.70 -4.46
CA LYS A 329 -4.01 11.13 -4.11
C LYS A 329 -3.29 10.11 -3.21
N ILE A 330 -3.97 9.51 -2.24
CA ILE A 330 -3.39 8.43 -1.40
C ILE A 330 -3.06 7.20 -2.25
N VAL A 331 -3.99 6.77 -3.12
CA VAL A 331 -3.80 5.64 -4.04
C VAL A 331 -2.55 5.86 -4.91
N SER A 332 -2.40 7.07 -5.43
CA SER A 332 -1.24 7.45 -6.26
C SER A 332 0.07 7.52 -5.46
N ALA A 333 0.01 7.99 -4.20
CA ALA A 333 1.17 8.12 -3.31
C ALA A 333 1.68 6.77 -2.77
N ASP A 334 0.80 5.78 -2.64
CA ASP A 334 1.12 4.43 -2.17
C ASP A 334 1.20 3.39 -3.30
N LYS A 335 1.01 3.80 -4.56
CA LYS A 335 1.01 2.94 -5.76
C LYS A 335 0.04 1.74 -5.65
N ILE A 336 -1.17 1.98 -5.14
CA ILE A 336 -2.15 0.90 -4.93
C ILE A 336 -2.92 0.64 -6.22
N LYS A 337 -2.88 -0.60 -6.74
CA LYS A 337 -3.76 -1.04 -7.84
C LYS A 337 -5.16 -1.34 -7.30
N ILE A 338 -6.15 -0.55 -7.69
CA ILE A 338 -7.54 -0.71 -7.23
C ILE A 338 -8.25 -1.78 -8.07
N ARG A 339 -8.05 -3.06 -7.75
CA ARG A 339 -8.83 -4.15 -8.40
C ARG A 339 -9.93 -4.68 -7.50
N ASN A 340 -9.66 -4.78 -6.20
CA ASN A 340 -10.55 -5.46 -5.27
C ASN A 340 -11.25 -4.49 -4.33
N LYS A 341 -12.43 -4.91 -3.85
CA LYS A 341 -13.19 -4.24 -2.79
C LYS A 341 -12.32 -3.97 -1.55
N GLU A 342 -11.53 -4.95 -1.15
CA GLU A 342 -10.65 -4.88 0.03
C GLU A 342 -9.56 -3.80 -0.10
N SER A 343 -8.97 -3.63 -1.29
CA SER A 343 -7.93 -2.62 -1.53
C SER A 343 -8.48 -1.20 -1.34
N ILE A 344 -9.72 -0.97 -1.80
CA ILE A 344 -10.44 0.30 -1.60
C ILE A 344 -10.74 0.49 -0.12
N GLU A 345 -11.32 -0.53 0.52
CA GLU A 345 -11.70 -0.49 1.92
C GLU A 345 -10.49 -0.16 2.82
N ASN A 346 -9.34 -0.80 2.59
CA ASN A 346 -8.11 -0.54 3.33
C ASN A 346 -7.60 0.89 3.11
N THR A 347 -7.69 1.41 1.89
CA THR A 347 -7.29 2.79 1.57
C THR A 347 -8.20 3.81 2.27
N ILE A 348 -9.50 3.52 2.36
CA ILE A 348 -10.48 4.38 3.04
C ILE A 348 -10.34 4.30 4.56
N LYS A 349 -10.10 3.11 5.11
CA LYS A 349 -9.74 2.92 6.53
C LYS A 349 -8.49 3.72 6.87
N LYS A 350 -7.48 3.74 6.00
CA LYS A 350 -6.28 4.58 6.13
C LYS A 350 -6.62 6.07 6.15
N ALA A 351 -7.37 6.54 5.14
CA ALA A 351 -7.79 7.94 5.04
C ALA A 351 -8.56 8.40 6.29
N THR A 352 -9.57 7.62 6.71
CA THR A 352 -10.41 7.95 7.87
C THR A 352 -9.64 7.91 9.19
N ALA A 353 -8.71 6.96 9.37
CA ALA A 353 -7.84 6.88 10.55
C ALA A 353 -6.96 8.13 10.68
N TYR A 354 -6.27 8.52 9.61
CA TYR A 354 -5.42 9.72 9.62
C TYR A 354 -6.21 11.02 9.73
N LEU A 355 -7.41 11.10 9.15
CA LEU A 355 -8.30 12.26 9.33
C LEU A 355 -8.76 12.37 10.79
N SER A 356 -9.15 11.25 11.42
CA SER A 356 -9.53 11.23 12.84
C SER A 356 -8.36 11.66 13.74
N LEU A 357 -7.17 11.10 13.50
CA LEU A 357 -5.94 11.48 14.21
C LEU A 357 -5.60 12.96 13.99
N GLY A 358 -5.71 13.47 12.77
CA GLY A 358 -5.47 14.87 12.44
C GLY A 358 -6.39 15.81 13.20
N LEU A 359 -7.69 15.48 13.31
CA LEU A 359 -8.65 16.22 14.10
C LEU A 359 -8.27 16.23 15.59
N GLU A 360 -7.93 15.08 16.16
CA GLU A 360 -7.51 14.99 17.57
C GLU A 360 -6.25 15.82 17.87
N VAL A 361 -5.28 15.82 16.95
CA VAL A 361 -4.05 16.62 17.07
C VAL A 361 -4.35 18.12 17.02
N ILE A 362 -5.24 18.56 16.12
CA ILE A 362 -5.64 19.97 16.02
C ILE A 362 -6.42 20.40 17.27
N LEU A 363 -7.32 19.54 17.76
CA LEU A 363 -8.14 19.75 18.97
C LEU A 363 -7.37 19.56 20.28
N LYS A 364 -6.10 19.13 20.23
CA LYS A 364 -5.26 18.82 21.40
C LYS A 364 -5.95 17.86 22.38
N GLY A 365 -6.70 16.89 21.85
CA GLY A 365 -7.42 15.89 22.64
C GLY A 365 -8.82 16.27 23.13
N ASP A 366 -9.37 17.43 22.73
CA ASP A 366 -10.77 17.77 23.01
C ASP A 366 -11.72 17.08 22.02
N LEU A 367 -12.30 15.94 22.41
CA LEU A 367 -13.08 15.04 21.54
C LEU A 367 -14.54 15.49 21.27
N ARG A 368 -14.84 16.80 21.36
CA ARG A 368 -16.18 17.32 21.09
C ARG A 368 -16.49 17.28 19.58
N ILE A 369 -17.58 16.60 19.23
CA ILE A 369 -18.00 16.40 17.83
C ILE A 369 -18.31 17.74 17.13
N GLU A 370 -18.87 18.71 17.86
CA GLU A 370 -19.17 20.06 17.34
C GLU A 370 -17.91 20.81 16.90
N MET A 371 -16.83 20.70 17.69
CA MET A 371 -15.54 21.34 17.38
C MET A 371 -14.88 20.66 16.18
N ALA A 372 -14.98 19.34 16.06
CA ALA A 372 -14.49 18.59 14.91
C ALA A 372 -15.23 19.00 13.62
N ARG A 373 -16.56 19.16 13.68
CA ARG A 373 -17.39 19.68 12.57
C ARG A 373 -16.91 21.07 12.13
N ASP A 374 -16.63 21.95 13.08
CA ASP A 374 -16.18 23.31 12.80
C ASP A 374 -14.81 23.33 12.10
N ILE A 375 -13.88 22.46 12.51
CA ILE A 375 -12.57 22.30 11.85
C ILE A 375 -12.72 21.77 10.42
N ILE A 376 -13.54 20.75 10.19
CA ILE A 376 -13.81 20.23 8.84
C ILE A 376 -14.40 21.33 7.95
N SER A 377 -15.23 22.19 8.55
CA SER A 377 -15.85 23.33 7.85
C SER A 377 -14.90 24.51 7.63
N GLU A 378 -13.78 24.58 8.33
CA GLU A 378 -12.79 25.66 8.24
C GLU A 378 -11.57 25.29 7.38
N TYR A 379 -11.11 24.04 7.42
CA TYR A 379 -9.86 23.60 6.76
C TYR A 379 -10.10 22.51 5.71
N PHE A 380 -9.19 22.40 4.74
CA PHE A 380 -9.21 21.31 3.76
C PHE A 380 -8.81 19.96 4.40
N LEU A 381 -9.48 18.88 4.00
CA LEU A 381 -9.23 17.50 4.42
C LEU A 381 -7.79 17.06 4.11
N GLU A 382 -7.21 17.52 3.00
CA GLU A 382 -5.80 17.26 2.67
C GLU A 382 -4.87 17.74 3.80
N ASP A 383 -5.13 18.93 4.35
CA ASP A 383 -4.28 19.52 5.37
C ASP A 383 -4.52 18.87 6.75
N ILE A 384 -5.74 18.42 7.03
CA ILE A 384 -6.08 17.63 8.22
C ILE A 384 -5.36 16.26 8.15
N PHE A 385 -5.41 15.59 6.99
CA PHE A 385 -4.71 14.32 6.76
C PHE A 385 -3.18 14.47 6.90
N ARG A 386 -2.59 15.53 6.34
CA ARG A 386 -1.16 15.87 6.50
C ARG A 386 -0.79 16.04 7.97
N THR A 387 -1.68 16.62 8.77
CA THR A 387 -1.47 16.80 10.21
C THR A 387 -1.48 15.46 10.96
N GLY A 388 -2.40 14.56 10.62
CA GLY A 388 -2.44 13.21 11.21
C GLY A 388 -1.20 12.38 10.84
N SER A 389 -0.85 12.35 9.55
CA SER A 389 0.32 11.60 9.07
C SER A 389 1.65 12.13 9.61
N ARG A 390 1.76 13.44 9.85
CA ARG A 390 2.91 14.07 10.50
C ARG A 390 3.23 13.43 11.85
N ALA A 391 2.22 13.12 12.67
CA ALA A 391 2.45 12.56 14.01
C ALA A 391 3.20 11.21 13.94
N GLY A 392 2.80 10.32 13.02
CA GLY A 392 3.52 9.06 12.77
C GLY A 392 4.92 9.27 12.20
N ILE A 393 5.10 10.24 11.29
CA ILE A 393 6.41 10.54 10.68
C ILE A 393 7.38 11.12 11.71
N GLN A 394 6.90 11.89 12.68
CA GLN A 394 7.73 12.39 13.79
C GLN A 394 8.29 11.23 14.62
N LEU A 395 7.46 10.22 14.94
CA LEU A 395 7.90 9.01 15.63
C LEU A 395 8.93 8.23 14.79
N LYS A 396 8.67 8.02 13.50
CA LYS A 396 9.64 7.40 12.58
C LYS A 396 10.96 8.14 12.54
N THR A 397 10.92 9.48 12.49
CA THR A 397 12.13 10.31 12.45
C THR A 397 12.91 10.22 13.77
N LYS A 398 12.21 10.20 14.92
CA LYS A 398 12.80 9.99 16.25
C LYS A 398 13.46 8.62 16.33
N ALA A 399 12.77 7.56 15.90
CA ALA A 399 13.27 6.20 15.87
C ALA A 399 14.50 6.04 14.95
N ARG A 400 14.46 6.59 13.73
CA ARG A 400 15.60 6.51 12.79
C ARG A 400 16.84 7.24 13.30
N LYS A 401 16.67 8.45 13.85
CA LYS A 401 17.77 9.22 14.46
C LYS A 401 18.42 8.49 15.62
N TRP A 402 17.64 7.76 16.41
CA TRP A 402 18.17 6.92 17.47
C TRP A 402 18.87 5.68 16.90
N PHE A 403 18.22 4.94 16.01
CA PHE A 403 18.76 3.70 15.45
C PHE A 403 20.11 3.91 14.74
N ASP A 404 20.31 5.06 14.09
CA ASP A 404 21.60 5.38 13.46
C ASP A 404 22.76 5.58 14.45
N LYS A 405 22.45 5.85 15.73
CA LYS A 405 23.42 6.05 16.82
C LYS A 405 23.33 4.97 17.90
N SER A 406 22.57 3.91 17.67
CA SER A 406 22.27 2.94 18.72
C SER A 406 23.44 1.99 18.97
N PHE A 407 23.57 1.56 20.22
CA PHE A 407 24.51 0.52 20.62
C PHE A 407 24.26 -0.76 19.82
N MET A 408 22.99 -1.09 19.56
CA MET A 408 22.63 -2.24 18.72
C MET A 408 23.25 -2.17 17.33
N LYS A 409 23.27 -1.00 16.68
CA LYS A 409 23.87 -0.84 15.36
C LYS A 409 25.39 -0.91 15.41
N GLU A 410 26.03 -0.33 16.43
CA GLU A 410 27.47 -0.44 16.64
C GLU A 410 27.91 -1.91 16.79
N LYS A 411 27.15 -2.69 17.57
CA LYS A 411 27.44 -4.10 17.83
C LYS A 411 26.83 -5.08 16.82
N SER A 412 26.24 -4.57 15.74
CA SER A 412 25.56 -5.37 14.70
C SER A 412 24.51 -6.36 15.24
N LEU A 413 23.77 -5.97 16.27
CA LEU A 413 22.72 -6.80 16.87
C LEU A 413 21.43 -6.76 16.03
N PRO A 414 20.73 -7.89 15.86
CA PRO A 414 19.44 -7.93 15.17
C PRO A 414 18.36 -7.22 15.99
N LEU A 415 17.32 -6.68 15.34
CA LEU A 415 16.19 -6.05 16.02
C LEU A 415 15.45 -6.99 16.97
N SER A 416 15.54 -8.30 16.76
CA SER A 416 14.98 -9.33 17.66
C SER A 416 15.57 -9.27 19.07
N PHE A 417 16.74 -8.65 19.25
CA PHE A 417 17.33 -8.38 20.56
C PHE A 417 16.38 -7.58 21.47
N LEU A 418 15.54 -6.71 20.91
CA LEU A 418 14.57 -5.90 21.64
C LEU A 418 13.37 -6.70 22.17
N SER A 419 13.30 -8.03 22.00
CA SER A 419 12.11 -8.86 22.24
C SER A 419 10.92 -8.53 21.33
N GLU A 420 9.92 -9.40 21.29
CA GLU A 420 8.81 -9.34 20.33
C GLU A 420 8.02 -8.02 20.37
N GLN A 421 7.72 -7.49 21.56
CA GLN A 421 6.90 -6.28 21.72
C GLN A 421 7.59 -5.03 21.16
N TYR A 422 8.85 -4.78 21.54
CA TYR A 422 9.60 -3.62 21.05
C TYR A 422 10.09 -3.82 19.61
N LEU A 423 10.36 -5.07 19.19
CA LEU A 423 10.60 -5.40 17.79
C LEU A 423 9.40 -4.99 16.93
N GLY A 424 8.18 -5.34 17.34
CA GLY A 424 6.96 -4.95 16.65
C GLY A 424 6.81 -3.43 16.53
N VAL A 425 7.03 -2.71 17.63
CA VAL A 425 6.96 -1.24 17.64
C VAL A 425 7.99 -0.60 16.70
N ILE A 426 9.27 -0.99 16.77
CA ILE A 426 10.32 -0.42 15.92
C ILE A 426 10.16 -0.86 14.47
N GLY A 427 9.78 -2.11 14.23
CA GLY A 427 9.47 -2.64 12.90
C GLY A 427 8.38 -1.82 12.23
N GLY A 428 7.27 -1.57 12.94
CA GLY A 428 6.17 -0.73 12.47
C GLY A 428 6.55 0.74 12.21
N LEU A 429 7.54 1.30 12.93
CA LEU A 429 8.01 2.66 12.72
C LEU A 429 9.02 2.81 11.56
N LEU A 430 9.84 1.79 11.30
CA LEU A 430 10.93 1.87 10.32
C LEU A 430 10.50 1.57 8.88
N ILE A 431 9.35 0.93 8.66
CA ILE A 431 8.74 0.75 7.33
C ILE A 431 8.42 2.09 6.64
N ASP A 432 8.23 2.08 5.32
CA ASP A 432 8.03 3.30 4.51
C ASP A 432 6.90 4.20 5.00
N ARG A 433 5.78 3.60 5.39
CA ARG A 433 4.64 4.28 6.03
C ARG A 433 4.52 3.76 7.46
N PRO A 434 4.76 4.58 8.49
CA PRO A 434 4.76 4.11 9.87
C PRO A 434 3.38 3.58 10.27
N MET A 435 3.37 2.42 10.93
CA MET A 435 2.17 1.73 11.40
C MET A 435 2.23 1.55 12.92
N PHE A 436 1.05 1.47 13.53
CA PHE A 436 0.89 1.14 14.94
C PHE A 436 0.96 -0.38 15.14
N TYR A 437 1.74 -0.80 16.14
CA TYR A 437 1.82 -2.19 16.55
C TYR A 437 0.66 -2.51 17.50
N ASP A 438 -0.32 -3.25 17.01
CA ASP A 438 -1.55 -3.57 17.75
C ASP A 438 -1.47 -4.91 18.47
N ASN A 439 -0.56 -5.80 18.04
CA ASN A 439 -0.39 -7.14 18.60
C ASN A 439 -1.70 -7.94 18.66
N TYR A 440 -2.47 -7.92 17.58
CA TYR A 440 -3.74 -8.65 17.43
C TYR A 440 -4.85 -8.27 18.43
N GLN A 441 -4.80 -7.11 19.07
CA GLN A 441 -5.91 -6.64 19.92
C GLN A 441 -7.21 -6.46 19.12
N GLU A 442 -7.11 -5.89 17.91
CA GLU A 442 -8.18 -5.77 16.93
C GLU A 442 -8.10 -6.84 15.82
N GLY A 443 -7.28 -7.88 16.00
CA GLY A 443 -7.10 -8.98 15.04
C GLY A 443 -6.04 -8.75 13.95
N GLU A 444 -5.38 -7.59 13.92
CA GLU A 444 -4.27 -7.29 13.02
C GLU A 444 -2.95 -7.11 13.79
N LEU A 445 -1.81 -7.48 13.18
CA LEU A 445 -0.49 -7.24 13.78
C LEU A 445 -0.12 -5.75 13.72
N TYR A 446 -0.37 -5.13 12.57
CA TYR A 446 -0.11 -3.73 12.28
C TYR A 446 -1.36 -3.04 11.76
N ARG A 447 -1.69 -1.89 12.33
CA ARG A 447 -2.80 -1.03 11.88
C ARG A 447 -2.35 0.41 11.67
N HIS A 448 -3.16 1.20 10.97
CA HIS A 448 -2.93 2.63 10.89
C HIS A 448 -3.13 3.31 12.26
N PHE A 449 -2.40 4.39 12.53
CA PHE A 449 -2.63 5.23 13.70
C PHE A 449 -4.01 5.89 13.58
N LYS A 450 -4.88 5.66 14.56
CA LYS A 450 -6.27 6.16 14.58
C LYS A 450 -6.45 7.32 15.56
N SER A 451 -5.71 7.29 16.67
CA SER A 451 -5.90 8.22 17.80
C SER A 451 -4.58 8.77 18.36
N LEU A 452 -4.68 9.87 19.10
CA LEU A 452 -3.57 10.47 19.83
C LEU A 452 -3.09 9.53 20.95
N ALA A 453 -3.97 8.68 21.49
CA ALA A 453 -3.61 7.64 22.45
C ALA A 453 -2.63 6.61 21.85
N ASP A 454 -2.83 6.23 20.58
CA ASP A 454 -1.91 5.34 19.86
C ASP A 454 -0.52 5.97 19.77
N ILE A 455 -0.44 7.24 19.36
CA ILE A 455 0.80 8.00 19.23
C ILE A 455 1.53 8.10 20.58
N ASN A 456 0.82 8.44 21.65
CA ASN A 456 1.41 8.54 22.99
C ASN A 456 1.92 7.19 23.49
N THR A 457 1.20 6.10 23.21
CA THR A 457 1.62 4.75 23.61
C THR A 457 2.89 4.34 22.86
N THR A 458 2.94 4.58 21.55
CA THR A 458 4.14 4.33 20.74
C THR A 458 5.32 5.22 21.16
N ASP A 459 5.09 6.49 21.47
CA ASP A 459 6.15 7.41 21.90
C ASP A 459 6.77 6.98 23.24
N LYS A 460 5.92 6.55 24.20
CA LYS A 460 6.38 5.98 25.48
C LYS A 460 7.24 4.74 25.27
N ASN A 461 6.78 3.79 24.44
CA ASN A 461 7.54 2.58 24.12
C ASN A 461 8.86 2.92 23.43
N LEU A 462 8.85 3.90 22.52
CA LEU A 462 10.06 4.37 21.85
C LEU A 462 11.05 5.02 22.83
N ASP A 463 10.56 5.83 23.78
CA ASP A 463 11.40 6.42 24.83
C ASP A 463 12.01 5.35 25.74
N GLN A 464 11.24 4.34 26.13
CA GLN A 464 11.74 3.18 26.88
C GLN A 464 12.89 2.48 26.13
N ILE A 465 12.73 2.23 24.83
CA ILE A 465 13.76 1.61 23.98
C ILE A 465 15.01 2.48 23.88
N ILE A 466 14.85 3.78 23.63
CA ILE A 466 15.96 4.73 23.52
C ILE A 466 16.76 4.78 24.83
N HIS A 467 16.08 4.83 25.98
CA HIS A 467 16.73 4.86 27.28
C HIS A 467 17.40 3.53 27.63
N LEU A 468 16.80 2.41 27.26
CA LEU A 468 17.39 1.08 27.41
C LEU A 468 18.71 0.97 26.64
N ASP A 469 18.71 1.40 25.37
CA ASP A 469 19.90 1.34 24.51
C ASP A 469 21.02 2.28 25.01
N ARG A 470 20.67 3.47 25.54
CA ARG A 470 21.65 4.37 26.20
C ARG A 470 22.30 3.74 27.42
N VAL A 471 21.53 3.01 28.24
CA VAL A 471 22.09 2.31 29.42
C VAL A 471 23.01 1.19 28.96
N LEU A 472 22.64 0.44 27.91
CA LEU A 472 23.50 -0.61 27.35
C LEU A 472 24.83 -0.07 26.81
N ASP A 473 24.81 1.10 26.18
CA ASP A 473 26.01 1.77 25.65
C ASP A 473 27.03 2.13 26.76
N GLN A 474 26.54 2.43 27.96
CA GLN A 474 27.36 2.80 29.11
C GLN A 474 27.91 1.59 29.88
N LEU A 475 27.41 0.39 29.62
CA LEU A 475 27.89 -0.82 30.28
C LEU A 475 29.14 -1.36 29.59
N PRO A 476 30.21 -1.74 30.34
CA PRO A 476 31.40 -2.38 29.79
C PRO A 476 31.12 -3.84 29.39
N LEU A 477 30.36 -4.04 28.31
CA LEU A 477 29.88 -5.33 27.84
C LEU A 477 30.85 -5.98 26.84
N ASP A 478 31.22 -7.24 27.09
CA ASP A 478 31.89 -8.09 26.10
C ASP A 478 30.91 -9.07 25.45
N ILE A 479 30.31 -8.66 24.33
CA ILE A 479 29.33 -9.47 23.57
C ILE A 479 29.97 -10.74 22.99
N ASN A 480 31.29 -10.76 22.74
CA ASN A 480 31.97 -11.92 22.17
C ASN A 480 32.00 -13.12 23.13
N SER A 481 31.73 -12.90 24.42
CA SER A 481 31.63 -13.96 25.42
C SER A 481 30.31 -14.75 25.35
N PHE A 482 29.35 -14.31 24.53
CA PHE A 482 28.10 -15.02 24.28
C PHE A 482 28.33 -16.25 23.39
N THR A 483 27.89 -17.43 23.85
CA THR A 483 28.15 -18.70 23.15
C THR A 483 26.89 -19.51 22.86
N HIS A 484 25.82 -19.39 23.67
CA HIS A 484 24.65 -20.25 23.60
C HIS A 484 23.37 -19.48 23.98
N GLY A 485 22.27 -19.72 23.25
CA GLY A 485 20.91 -19.19 23.53
C GLY A 485 20.42 -18.13 22.54
N VAL A 486 19.29 -17.51 22.85
CA VAL A 486 18.80 -16.31 22.15
C VAL A 486 19.12 -15.09 23.01
N LEU A 487 19.95 -14.19 22.50
CA LEU A 487 20.30 -12.96 23.22
C LEU A 487 19.18 -11.94 23.03
N THR A 488 18.52 -11.59 24.12
CA THR A 488 17.57 -10.46 24.20
C THR A 488 18.06 -9.48 25.26
N TYR A 489 17.57 -8.25 25.25
CA TYR A 489 17.89 -7.32 26.33
C TYR A 489 17.48 -7.89 27.70
N LYS A 490 16.36 -8.62 27.76
CA LYS A 490 15.86 -9.25 28.98
C LYS A 490 16.89 -10.25 29.51
N SER A 491 17.33 -11.17 28.65
CA SER A 491 18.32 -12.17 29.03
C SER A 491 19.69 -11.58 29.34
N LEU A 492 20.08 -10.48 28.67
CA LEU A 492 21.31 -9.76 28.96
C LEU A 492 21.29 -9.12 30.36
N PHE A 493 20.30 -8.26 30.66
CA PHE A 493 20.24 -7.56 31.94
C PHE A 493 20.10 -8.52 33.13
N LEU A 494 19.24 -9.54 32.99
CA LEU A 494 18.99 -10.51 34.06
C LEU A 494 20.18 -11.42 34.33
N THR A 495 20.88 -11.86 33.28
CA THR A 495 22.07 -12.69 33.44
C THR A 495 23.18 -11.88 34.12
N LEU A 496 23.42 -10.64 33.71
CA LEU A 496 24.44 -9.79 34.32
C LEU A 496 24.13 -9.49 35.80
N TRP A 497 22.87 -9.21 36.12
CA TRP A 497 22.44 -9.00 37.50
C TRP A 497 22.63 -10.27 38.35
N ALA A 498 22.20 -11.43 37.84
CA ALA A 498 22.37 -12.71 38.54
C ALA A 498 23.85 -13.05 38.76
N ARG A 499 24.71 -12.85 37.75
CA ARG A 499 26.15 -13.10 37.85
C ARG A 499 26.84 -12.22 38.88
N ASN A 500 26.47 -10.94 38.95
CA ASN A 500 26.96 -10.00 39.97
C ASN A 500 26.58 -10.46 41.38
N ARG A 501 25.34 -10.91 41.58
CA ARG A 501 24.84 -11.39 42.88
C ARG A 501 25.46 -12.70 43.33
N ILE A 502 25.73 -13.61 42.40
CA ILE A 502 26.41 -14.88 42.68
C ILE A 502 27.93 -14.68 42.88
N GLY A 503 28.46 -13.50 42.54
CA GLY A 503 29.89 -13.16 42.69
C GLY A 503 30.78 -13.81 41.63
N LEU A 504 30.23 -14.13 40.45
CA LEU A 504 30.95 -14.80 39.36
C LEU A 504 31.82 -13.83 38.54
N ASP A 505 31.43 -12.55 38.50
CA ASP A 505 32.15 -11.50 37.77
C ASP A 505 32.77 -10.51 38.75
N THR A 506 34.00 -10.06 38.44
CA THR A 506 34.68 -8.98 39.16
C THR A 506 34.62 -7.72 38.30
N TRP A 507 34.06 -6.65 38.87
CA TRP A 507 34.04 -5.34 38.23
C TRP A 507 35.46 -4.94 37.82
N PRO A 508 35.73 -4.50 36.57
CA PRO A 508 34.79 -3.93 35.58
C PRO A 508 34.42 -4.84 34.37
N GLU A 509 34.81 -6.12 34.36
CA GLU A 509 34.53 -7.01 33.20
C GLU A 509 33.17 -7.72 33.32
N CYS A 510 32.17 -7.28 32.57
CA CYS A 510 30.85 -7.92 32.50
C CYS A 510 30.83 -8.97 31.38
N ARG A 511 30.99 -10.25 31.73
CA ARG A 511 30.97 -11.37 30.77
C ARG A 511 29.57 -11.97 30.65
N LEU A 512 29.14 -12.24 29.42
CA LEU A 512 27.87 -12.88 29.07
C LEU A 512 27.97 -14.41 28.97
N ALA A 513 28.87 -15.01 29.75
CA ALA A 513 28.99 -16.46 29.81
C ALA A 513 27.75 -17.08 30.50
N PRO A 514 27.25 -18.25 30.03
CA PRO A 514 26.12 -18.92 30.65
C PRO A 514 26.41 -19.32 32.11
N ILE A 515 25.39 -19.25 32.97
CA ILE A 515 25.47 -19.60 34.39
C ILE A 515 25.25 -21.11 34.56
N ASP A 516 26.05 -21.75 35.40
CA ASP A 516 25.86 -23.15 35.79
C ASP A 516 24.53 -23.31 36.58
N PRO A 517 23.60 -24.18 36.14
CA PRO A 517 22.32 -24.42 36.82
C PRO A 517 22.45 -24.73 38.32
N GLN A 518 23.53 -25.41 38.75
CA GLN A 518 23.74 -25.73 40.17
C GLN A 518 24.01 -24.48 41.02
N ARG A 519 24.70 -23.48 40.44
CA ARG A 519 24.97 -22.19 41.10
C ARG A 519 23.79 -21.22 41.01
N PHE A 520 22.93 -21.41 40.01
CA PHE A 520 21.73 -20.58 39.81
C PHE A 520 20.57 -20.95 40.76
N LYS A 521 20.38 -22.24 41.07
CA LYS A 521 19.35 -22.75 42.01
C LYS A 521 19.24 -21.97 43.34
N PRO A 522 20.33 -21.72 44.10
CA PRO A 522 20.24 -20.98 45.36
C PRO A 522 19.86 -19.51 45.16
N PHE A 523 20.30 -18.87 44.07
CA PHE A 523 19.91 -17.51 43.73
C PHE A 523 18.42 -17.41 43.38
N PHE A 524 17.90 -18.37 42.60
CA PHE A 524 16.48 -18.44 42.26
C PHE A 524 15.60 -18.66 43.50
N ALA A 525 16.01 -19.56 44.41
CA ALA A 525 15.31 -19.78 45.67
C ALA A 525 15.29 -18.54 46.58
N ASP A 526 16.38 -17.77 46.61
CA ASP A 526 16.39 -16.49 47.32
C ASP A 526 15.51 -15.46 46.63
N LEU A 527 15.50 -15.37 45.30
CA LEU A 527 14.68 -14.39 44.58
C LEU A 527 13.18 -14.47 44.93
N PHE A 528 12.66 -15.69 45.09
CA PHE A 528 11.25 -15.97 45.41
C PHE A 528 10.96 -16.25 46.90
N SER A 529 11.91 -16.01 47.82
CA SER A 529 11.75 -16.28 49.26
C SER A 529 10.79 -15.34 50.02
N SER A 530 9.86 -14.68 49.32
CA SER A 530 8.96 -13.69 49.91
C SER A 530 7.83 -14.32 50.74
N HIS A 531 7.17 -13.49 51.55
CA HIS A 531 6.02 -13.90 52.37
C HIS A 531 4.79 -14.39 51.58
N THR A 532 4.76 -14.19 50.26
CA THR A 532 3.70 -14.67 49.36
C THR A 532 4.32 -15.55 48.27
N PRO A 533 3.93 -16.83 48.15
CA PRO A 533 4.51 -17.73 47.16
C PRO A 533 4.31 -17.14 45.74
N GLY A 534 5.40 -17.05 44.99
CA GLY A 534 5.41 -16.62 43.60
C GLY A 534 5.49 -15.10 43.34
N LYS A 535 5.69 -14.26 44.37
CA LYS A 535 5.98 -12.83 44.17
C LYS A 535 7.37 -12.45 44.66
N ILE A 536 7.98 -11.47 44.00
CA ILE A 536 9.27 -10.90 44.37
C ILE A 536 9.00 -9.72 45.32
N GLU A 537 9.73 -9.62 46.42
CA GLU A 537 9.57 -8.48 47.32
C GLU A 537 9.98 -7.17 46.61
N LYS A 538 9.22 -6.08 46.83
CA LYS A 538 9.54 -4.75 46.26
C LYS A 538 10.99 -4.30 46.53
N ARG A 539 11.58 -4.73 47.65
CA ARG A 539 12.98 -4.47 48.01
C ARG A 539 13.97 -5.17 47.06
N LYS A 540 13.66 -6.40 46.64
CA LYS A 540 14.45 -7.19 45.68
C LYS A 540 14.25 -6.70 44.24
N GLY A 541 13.07 -6.16 43.90
CA GLY A 541 12.89 -5.47 42.62
C GLY A 541 13.66 -4.15 42.52
N SER A 542 13.75 -3.40 43.62
CA SER A 542 14.57 -2.17 43.70
C SER A 542 16.08 -2.47 43.62
N ASP A 543 16.47 -3.72 43.86
CA ASP A 543 17.87 -4.16 43.84
C ASP A 543 18.47 -4.22 42.44
N LEU A 544 17.68 -4.65 41.45
CA LEU A 544 18.06 -4.67 40.05
C LEU A 544 18.28 -3.24 39.52
N LEU A 545 17.42 -2.30 39.93
CA LEU A 545 17.60 -0.87 39.65
C LEU A 545 18.86 -0.31 40.30
N LEU A 546 19.15 -0.68 41.56
CA LEU A 546 20.33 -0.23 42.28
C LEU A 546 21.62 -0.81 41.67
N TRP A 547 21.57 -2.06 41.19
CA TRP A 547 22.67 -2.65 40.43
C TRP A 547 22.90 -1.91 39.11
N ALA A 548 21.84 -1.66 38.32
CA ALA A 548 21.95 -0.91 37.07
C ALA A 548 22.49 0.51 37.29
N ALA A 549 22.04 1.21 38.34
CA ALA A 549 22.52 2.55 38.68
C ALA A 549 24.01 2.56 39.06
N LYS A 550 24.46 1.56 39.83
CA LYS A 550 25.89 1.38 40.13
C LYS A 550 26.70 1.05 38.88
N ALA A 551 26.09 0.31 37.95
CA ALA A 551 26.80 -0.19 36.80
C ALA A 551 27.12 0.89 35.76
N VAL A 552 26.36 1.99 35.77
CA VAL A 552 26.45 3.09 34.81
C VAL A 552 27.35 4.24 35.30
N GLU A 553 28.02 4.10 36.46
CA GLU A 553 28.77 5.19 37.12
C GLU A 553 27.95 6.49 37.29
N CYS A 554 26.61 6.39 37.41
CA CYS A 554 25.76 7.55 37.70
C CYS A 554 26.06 8.06 39.12
N GLN A 555 26.96 9.04 39.23
CA GLN A 555 27.16 9.81 40.45
C GLN A 555 25.95 10.74 40.66
N GLY A 556 24.89 10.23 41.27
CA GLY A 556 23.86 11.05 41.91
C GLY A 556 22.63 11.45 41.09
N ASP A 557 22.48 11.03 39.83
CA ASP A 557 21.21 11.17 39.09
C ASP A 557 20.39 9.88 39.18
N GLU A 558 19.09 10.01 39.48
CA GLU A 558 18.12 8.91 39.42
C GLU A 558 18.09 8.35 37.99
N LEU A 559 18.03 7.02 37.84
CA LEU A 559 17.85 6.37 36.53
C LEU A 559 16.61 6.96 35.84
N PRO A 560 16.62 7.18 34.52
CA PRO A 560 15.47 7.75 33.82
C PRO A 560 14.17 6.97 34.12
N GLU A 561 13.07 7.67 34.41
CA GLU A 561 11.75 7.06 34.69
C GLU A 561 11.36 5.99 33.65
N PRO A 562 11.54 6.19 32.32
CA PRO A 562 11.20 5.16 31.34
C PRO A 562 11.98 3.87 31.53
N PHE A 563 13.26 3.94 31.92
CA PHE A 563 14.07 2.76 32.17
C PHE A 563 13.61 2.02 33.44
N GLN A 564 13.22 2.77 34.48
CA GLN A 564 12.67 2.18 35.70
C GLN A 564 11.38 1.41 35.42
N GLU A 565 10.52 1.94 34.54
CA GLU A 565 9.31 1.25 34.10
C GLU A 565 9.64 -0.08 33.40
N VAL A 566 10.59 -0.11 32.46
CA VAL A 566 10.99 -1.36 31.77
C VAL A 566 11.48 -2.40 32.77
N MET A 567 12.36 -2.01 33.69
CA MET A 567 12.89 -2.93 34.69
C MET A 567 11.79 -3.43 35.64
N SER A 568 10.84 -2.57 36.02
CA SER A 568 9.69 -2.98 36.83
C SER A 568 8.75 -3.94 36.10
N SER A 569 8.57 -3.75 34.79
CA SER A 569 7.79 -4.64 33.94
C SER A 569 8.45 -6.01 33.82
N LEU A 570 9.77 -6.02 33.65
CA LEU A 570 10.57 -7.23 33.55
C LEU A 570 10.55 -8.05 34.87
N ILE A 571 10.51 -7.39 36.03
CA ILE A 571 10.31 -8.08 37.32
C ILE A 571 8.92 -8.72 37.39
N LYS A 572 7.87 -8.02 36.94
CA LYS A 572 6.51 -8.60 36.90
C LYS A 572 6.41 -9.79 35.95
N GLU A 573 7.06 -9.72 34.79
CA GLU A 573 7.12 -10.82 33.83
C GLU A 573 7.77 -12.07 34.46
N ILE A 574 8.85 -11.89 35.22
CA ILE A 574 9.48 -12.98 36.00
C ILE A 574 8.54 -13.55 37.07
N GLU A 575 7.77 -12.69 37.76
CA GLU A 575 6.76 -13.14 38.73
C GLU A 575 5.66 -13.98 38.05
N GLU A 576 5.20 -13.55 36.87
CA GLU A 576 4.14 -14.22 36.12
C GLU A 576 4.62 -15.55 35.51
N GLU A 577 5.81 -15.60 34.92
CA GLU A 577 6.34 -16.82 34.26
C GLU A 577 6.90 -17.84 35.26
N TYR A 578 7.63 -17.40 36.28
CA TYR A 578 8.40 -18.29 37.15
C TYR A 578 7.89 -18.37 38.59
N GLY A 579 6.90 -17.57 38.98
CA GLY A 579 6.38 -17.55 40.34
C GLY A 579 5.79 -18.87 40.83
N ALA A 580 5.32 -19.73 39.92
CA ALA A 580 4.75 -21.04 40.27
C ALA A 580 5.76 -22.20 40.21
N VAL A 581 7.02 -21.94 39.84
CA VAL A 581 8.03 -22.98 39.59
C VAL A 581 8.76 -23.36 40.88
N ASP A 582 8.79 -24.65 41.19
CA ASP A 582 9.56 -25.17 42.33
C ASP A 582 11.08 -25.05 42.04
N PRO A 583 11.86 -24.37 42.89
CA PRO A 583 13.32 -24.25 42.76
C PRO A 583 14.07 -25.60 42.60
N ALA A 584 13.50 -26.71 43.07
CA ALA A 584 14.08 -28.04 42.92
C ALA A 584 14.04 -28.56 41.46
N ASN A 585 13.03 -28.16 40.69
CA ASN A 585 12.70 -28.67 39.35
C ASN A 585 13.05 -27.68 38.21
N LEU A 586 14.06 -26.83 38.41
CA LEU A 586 14.54 -25.91 37.36
C LEU A 586 15.21 -26.68 36.23
N ASP A 587 14.56 -26.70 35.06
CA ASP A 587 15.13 -27.16 33.80
C ASP A 587 15.58 -25.94 32.96
N PRO A 588 16.88 -25.85 32.61
CA PRO A 588 17.43 -24.77 31.79
C PRO A 588 16.71 -24.52 30.46
N ARG A 589 16.01 -25.53 29.91
CA ARG A 589 15.29 -25.40 28.63
C ARG A 589 14.04 -24.52 28.70
N PHE A 590 13.48 -24.32 29.89
CA PHE A 590 12.25 -23.55 30.11
C PHE A 590 12.52 -22.17 30.73
N ILE A 591 13.79 -21.82 30.96
CA ILE A 591 14.20 -20.53 31.51
C ILE A 591 14.77 -19.68 30.37
N ASN A 592 13.91 -18.92 29.71
CA ASN A 592 14.28 -18.14 28.54
C ASN A 592 14.84 -16.75 28.91
N HIS A 593 14.61 -16.30 30.15
CA HIS A 593 15.07 -15.00 30.65
C HIS A 593 16.48 -14.99 31.25
N PHE A 594 17.10 -16.15 31.49
CA PHE A 594 18.48 -16.23 32.00
C PHE A 594 19.32 -17.15 31.11
N LEU A 595 20.56 -16.76 30.81
CA LEU A 595 21.47 -17.60 30.05
C LEU A 595 22.04 -18.69 30.96
N LEU A 596 21.51 -19.91 30.86
CA LEU A 596 21.96 -21.07 31.61
C LEU A 596 22.74 -22.04 30.70
N ALA A 597 23.77 -22.67 31.26
CA ALA A 597 24.52 -23.69 30.53
C ALA A 597 23.62 -24.92 30.32
N PRO A 598 23.66 -25.57 29.14
CA PRO A 598 22.93 -26.82 28.94
C PRO A 598 23.42 -27.83 29.98
N GLY A 599 22.49 -28.36 30.78
CA GLY A 599 22.80 -29.43 31.72
C GLY A 599 23.36 -30.62 30.94
N ILE A 600 24.51 -31.12 31.39
CA ILE A 600 25.10 -32.39 30.92
C ILE A 600 24.14 -33.53 31.25
#